data_AF-A0A9P3AW04-F1
#
_entry.id   AF-A0A9P3AW04-F1
#
_cell.length_a   1.000
_cell.length_b   1.000
_cell.length_c   1.000
_cell.angle_alpha   90.00
_cell.angle_beta   90.00
_cell.angle_gamma   90.00
#
_symmetry.space_group_name_H-M   'P 1'
#
loop_
_entity.id
_entity.type
_entity.pdbx_description
1 polymer ?
#
loop_
_entity_poly.entity_id
_entity_poly.type
_entity_poly.pdbx_seq_one_letter_code
_entity_poly.pdbx_strand_id
1 'polypeptide(L)'
;MAFDSDYANPEVPHEVNVSASSPVRDFLRLTLGLFLITVAVTAGVYYAARWWAPLIPFHYETALASTVIDDDAPPSCAAAGTQALQTLAEGLAAKMDLPAEMSIRVHFSSSKEPNAFATLGGNIVINKGLLTSVHSENALAMVMAHEIGHIKHRDPIVALGGGVAVAVIFSTVIGGADGGALVGWAIGFTQMSFSREQETRADRDALAALQGYYGYTNGADEFFDYITREYPRLAQMPAFISTHPTPPSRLQSIRASFSAASPQPKPLPPAIAQLRTCIED
;
A
#
# COMPACT_ATOMS: atom_id res chain seq x y z
N MET A 1 20.79 -45.93 -78.94
CA MET A 1 20.61 -45.42 -77.57
C MET A 1 19.43 -44.46 -77.61
N ALA A 2 18.24 -44.93 -77.24
CA ALA A 2 17.08 -44.06 -77.05
C ALA A 2 17.09 -43.67 -75.56
N PHE A 3 17.08 -42.37 -75.28
CA PHE A 3 16.90 -41.86 -73.94
C PHE A 3 15.43 -42.06 -73.55
N ASP A 4 15.21 -42.80 -72.47
CA ASP A 4 13.91 -42.92 -71.82
C ASP A 4 13.54 -41.55 -71.25
N SER A 5 12.50 -40.93 -71.81
CA SER A 5 12.06 -39.57 -71.49
C SER A 5 10.96 -39.52 -70.44
N ASP A 6 10.62 -40.64 -69.81
CA ASP A 6 9.49 -40.72 -68.86
C ASP A 6 9.85 -40.27 -67.44
N TYR A 7 10.69 -39.23 -67.31
CA TYR A 7 10.85 -38.53 -66.04
C TYR A 7 9.79 -37.42 -65.94
N ALA A 8 8.65 -37.75 -65.33
CA ALA A 8 7.67 -36.77 -64.87
C ALA A 8 7.99 -36.38 -63.42
N ASN A 9 8.01 -35.08 -63.12
CA ASN A 9 8.19 -34.59 -61.75
C ASN A 9 7.09 -35.18 -60.85
N PRO A 10 7.42 -35.74 -59.67
CA PRO A 10 6.41 -36.23 -58.74
C PRO A 10 5.47 -35.08 -58.35
N GLU A 11 4.16 -35.31 -58.46
CA GLU A 11 3.16 -34.34 -58.02
C GLU A 11 3.34 -34.10 -56.52
N VAL A 12 3.54 -32.82 -56.16
CA VAL A 12 3.66 -32.42 -54.76
C VAL A 12 2.32 -32.77 -54.08
N PRO A 13 2.30 -33.57 -53.00
CA PRO A 13 1.05 -33.95 -52.35
C PRO A 13 0.22 -32.70 -52.02
N HIS A 14 -1.06 -32.69 -52.39
CA HIS A 14 -1.98 -31.57 -52.13
C HIS A 14 -2.27 -31.33 -50.63
N GLU A 15 -1.65 -32.10 -49.74
CA GLU A 15 -1.72 -31.94 -48.29
C GLU A 15 -0.68 -30.93 -47.78
N VAL A 16 -0.60 -29.75 -48.42
CA VAL A 16 -0.02 -28.61 -47.72
C VAL A 16 -1.09 -28.17 -46.72
N ASN A 17 -0.90 -28.53 -45.45
CA ASN A 17 -1.73 -28.11 -44.32
C ASN A 17 -1.61 -26.60 -44.08
N VAL A 18 -2.07 -25.78 -45.04
CA VAL A 18 -2.25 -24.35 -44.87
C VAL A 18 -3.61 -24.15 -44.22
N SER A 19 -3.58 -23.69 -42.96
CA SER A 19 -4.79 -23.31 -42.24
C SER A 19 -5.62 -22.35 -43.09
N ALA A 20 -6.94 -22.57 -43.19
CA ALA A 20 -7.85 -21.72 -43.96
C ALA A 20 -7.98 -20.29 -43.40
N SER A 21 -7.39 -20.03 -42.24
CA SER A 21 -7.31 -18.74 -41.58
C SER A 21 -5.91 -18.13 -41.69
N SER A 22 -5.87 -16.79 -41.72
CA SER A 22 -4.61 -16.05 -41.65
C SER A 22 -3.98 -16.26 -40.28
N PRO A 23 -2.72 -16.76 -40.19
CA PRO A 23 -2.03 -16.94 -38.91
C PRO A 23 -1.96 -15.66 -38.08
N VAL A 24 -1.85 -14.49 -38.74
CA VAL A 24 -1.87 -13.18 -38.08
C VAL A 24 -3.24 -12.90 -37.47
N ARG A 25 -4.32 -13.22 -38.18
CA ARG A 25 -5.69 -13.02 -37.68
C ARG A 25 -5.98 -13.91 -36.48
N ASP A 26 -5.53 -15.16 -36.51
CA ASP A 26 -5.71 -16.09 -35.40
C ASP A 26 -4.83 -15.73 -34.21
N PHE A 27 -3.57 -15.33 -34.46
CA PHE A 27 -2.70 -14.77 -33.42
C PHE A 27 -3.35 -13.57 -32.75
N LEU A 28 -3.87 -12.59 -33.51
CA LEU A 28 -4.54 -11.41 -32.96
C LEU A 28 -5.81 -11.78 -32.18
N ARG A 29 -6.62 -12.71 -32.69
CA ARG A 29 -7.82 -13.19 -31.99
C ARG A 29 -7.49 -13.88 -30.67
N LEU A 30 -6.49 -14.78 -30.67
CA LEU A 30 -6.07 -15.49 -29.47
C LEU A 30 -5.42 -14.54 -28.46
N THR A 31 -4.60 -13.60 -28.92
CA THR A 31 -3.96 -12.60 -28.06
C THR A 31 -5.00 -11.67 -27.44
N LEU A 32 -5.97 -11.20 -28.24
CA LEU A 32 -7.07 -10.37 -27.73
C LEU A 32 -7.97 -11.17 -26.78
N GLY A 33 -8.29 -12.42 -27.11
CA GLY A 33 -9.08 -13.30 -26.26
C GLY A 33 -8.40 -13.55 -24.91
N LEU A 34 -7.10 -13.88 -24.92
CA LEU A 34 -6.29 -14.03 -23.72
C LEU A 34 -6.22 -12.73 -22.92
N PHE A 35 -6.03 -11.58 -23.58
CA PHE A 35 -6.03 -10.28 -22.92
C PHE A 35 -7.36 -10.00 -22.22
N LEU A 36 -8.50 -10.23 -22.89
CA LEU A 36 -9.82 -10.01 -22.32
C LEU A 36 -10.11 -10.96 -21.15
N ILE A 37 -9.74 -12.24 -21.27
CA ILE A 37 -9.86 -13.22 -20.18
C ILE A 37 -9.02 -12.76 -18.98
N THR A 38 -7.77 -12.37 -19.22
CA THR A 38 -6.88 -11.85 -18.19
C THR A 38 -7.49 -10.64 -17.48
N VAL A 39 -7.97 -9.64 -18.23
CA VAL A 39 -8.63 -8.46 -17.64
C VAL A 39 -9.86 -8.87 -16.81
N ALA A 40 -10.68 -9.78 -17.32
CA ALA A 40 -11.88 -10.26 -16.62
C ALA A 40 -11.54 -11.02 -15.33
N VAL A 41 -10.51 -11.89 -15.35
CA VAL A 41 -10.03 -12.61 -14.17
C VAL A 41 -9.42 -11.66 -13.15
N THR A 42 -8.55 -10.72 -13.56
CA THR A 42 -7.98 -9.71 -12.65
C THR A 42 -9.08 -8.91 -11.98
N ALA A 43 -10.05 -8.41 -12.76
CA ALA A 43 -11.18 -7.67 -12.22
C ALA A 43 -11.99 -8.54 -11.27
N GLY A 44 -12.29 -9.79 -11.65
CA GLY A 44 -13.01 -10.75 -10.83
C GLY A 44 -12.36 -10.99 -9.48
N VAL A 45 -11.05 -11.26 -9.44
CA VAL A 45 -10.32 -11.47 -8.19
C VAL A 45 -10.19 -10.18 -7.39
N TYR A 46 -9.96 -9.02 -8.03
CA TYR A 46 -9.93 -7.72 -7.33
C TYR A 46 -11.26 -7.43 -6.62
N TYR A 47 -12.38 -7.58 -7.31
CA TYR A 47 -13.70 -7.39 -6.73
C TYR A 47 -14.02 -8.47 -5.69
N ALA A 48 -13.65 -9.73 -5.93
CA ALA A 48 -13.82 -10.81 -4.95
C ALA A 48 -13.00 -10.57 -3.68
N ALA A 49 -11.75 -10.10 -3.80
CA ALA A 49 -10.90 -9.76 -2.66
C ALA A 49 -11.54 -8.67 -1.80
N ARG A 50 -12.15 -7.63 -2.40
CA ARG A 50 -12.87 -6.59 -1.65
C ARG A 50 -14.10 -7.14 -0.91
N TRP A 51 -14.71 -8.22 -1.40
CA TRP A 51 -15.84 -8.90 -0.75
C TRP A 51 -15.42 -9.93 0.29
N TRP A 52 -14.29 -10.62 0.09
CA TRP A 52 -13.81 -11.68 0.97
C TRP A 52 -12.85 -11.21 2.04
N ALA A 53 -12.11 -10.12 1.83
CA ALA A 53 -11.20 -9.58 2.84
C ALA A 53 -11.88 -9.35 4.20
N PRO A 54 -13.11 -8.80 4.28
CA PRO A 54 -13.82 -8.67 5.56
C PRO A 54 -14.16 -10.02 6.23
N LEU A 55 -14.22 -11.12 5.46
CA LEU A 55 -14.50 -12.46 5.97
C LEU A 55 -13.26 -13.17 6.51
N ILE A 56 -12.06 -12.72 6.15
CA ILE A 56 -10.82 -13.27 6.68
C ILE A 56 -10.70 -12.84 8.16
N PRO A 57 -10.62 -13.77 9.12
CA PRO A 57 -10.40 -13.40 10.51
C PRO A 57 -9.07 -12.66 10.70
N PHE A 58 -9.05 -11.66 11.59
CA PHE A 58 -7.89 -10.77 11.76
C PHE A 58 -6.61 -11.52 12.20
N HIS A 59 -6.74 -12.59 12.96
CA HIS A 59 -5.60 -13.40 13.42
C HIS A 59 -4.81 -14.08 12.27
N TYR A 60 -5.41 -14.26 11.09
CA TYR A 60 -4.65 -14.74 9.93
C TYR A 60 -3.75 -13.65 9.33
N GLU A 61 -4.13 -12.38 9.46
CA GLU A 61 -3.28 -11.28 9.02
C GLU A 61 -2.04 -11.14 9.89
N THR A 62 -2.16 -11.34 11.20
CA THR A 62 -1.01 -11.30 12.11
C THR A 62 0.02 -12.39 11.77
N ALA A 63 -0.40 -13.55 11.28
CA ALA A 63 0.51 -14.61 10.83
C ALA A 63 1.22 -14.27 9.51
N LEU A 64 0.58 -13.50 8.63
CA LEU A 64 1.19 -13.02 7.38
C LEU A 64 2.11 -11.82 7.63
N ALA A 65 1.83 -11.00 8.64
CA ALA A 65 2.57 -9.79 8.96
C ALA A 65 4.05 -10.04 9.30
N SER A 66 4.39 -11.19 9.88
CA SER A 66 5.78 -11.56 10.23
C SER A 66 6.70 -11.74 9.02
N THR A 67 6.16 -11.70 7.80
CA THR A 67 6.95 -11.72 6.56
C THR A 67 7.28 -10.32 6.04
N VAL A 68 6.64 -9.29 6.60
CA VAL A 68 6.76 -7.87 6.19
C VAL A 68 7.51 -7.06 7.23
N ILE A 69 7.44 -7.46 8.50
CA ILE A 69 8.09 -6.77 9.62
C ILE A 69 9.07 -7.72 10.31
N ASP A 70 10.31 -7.27 10.45
CA ASP A 70 11.26 -7.84 11.39
C ASP A 70 10.87 -7.39 12.80
N ASP A 71 10.45 -8.34 13.66
CA ASP A 71 10.09 -8.13 15.06
C ASP A 71 11.34 -7.90 15.96
N ASP A 72 12.43 -7.41 15.39
CA ASP A 72 13.66 -7.12 16.12
C ASP A 72 13.42 -5.98 17.11
N ALA A 73 14.04 -6.10 18.29
CA ALA A 73 13.97 -5.05 19.29
C ALA A 73 14.57 -3.76 18.71
N PRO A 74 13.91 -2.61 18.88
CA PRO A 74 14.45 -1.35 18.39
C PRO A 74 15.82 -1.07 19.04
N PRO A 75 16.72 -0.34 18.36
CA PRO A 75 17.98 0.09 18.96
C PRO A 75 17.74 0.74 20.32
N SER A 76 18.73 0.65 21.22
CA SER A 76 18.59 1.22 22.57
C SER A 76 18.23 2.72 22.56
N CYS A 77 18.72 3.48 21.56
CA CYS A 77 18.37 4.88 21.35
C CYS A 77 16.91 5.11 20.93
N ALA A 78 16.23 4.10 20.40
CA ALA A 78 14.86 4.18 19.93
C ALA A 78 13.83 3.65 20.93
N ALA A 79 14.20 2.82 21.89
CA ALA A 79 13.26 2.14 22.80
C ALA A 79 12.22 3.07 23.46
N ALA A 80 12.67 4.16 24.10
CA ALA A 80 11.76 5.11 24.76
C ALA A 80 10.87 5.87 23.77
N GLY A 81 11.40 6.22 22.59
CA GLY A 81 10.65 6.90 21.54
C GLY A 81 9.61 5.99 20.91
N THR A 82 9.95 4.74 20.61
CA THR A 82 9.01 3.72 20.08
C THR A 82 7.90 3.45 21.08
N GLN A 83 8.20 3.38 22.38
CA GLN A 83 7.17 3.25 23.41
C GLN A 83 6.24 4.47 23.46
N ALA A 84 6.79 5.68 23.31
CA ALA A 84 5.98 6.89 23.24
C ALA A 84 5.09 6.93 21.98
N LEU A 85 5.60 6.48 20.83
CA LEU A 85 4.82 6.29 19.60
C LEU A 85 3.68 5.27 19.81
N GLN A 86 3.97 4.14 20.44
CA GLN A 86 2.97 3.12 20.76
C GLN A 86 1.87 3.68 21.67
N THR A 87 2.24 4.43 22.71
CA THR A 87 1.28 5.06 23.63
C THR A 87 0.36 6.06 22.90
N LEU A 88 0.93 6.86 21.99
CA LEU A 88 0.15 7.77 21.17
C LEU A 88 -0.83 7.01 20.26
N ALA A 89 -0.37 5.93 19.61
CA ALA A 89 -1.21 5.09 18.75
C ALA A 89 -2.37 4.46 19.52
N GLU A 90 -2.12 3.93 20.71
CA GLU A 90 -3.17 3.35 21.58
C GLU A 90 -4.20 4.41 21.98
N GLY A 91 -3.75 5.62 22.32
CA GLY A 91 -4.62 6.74 22.66
C GLY A 91 -5.53 7.15 21.50
N LEU A 92 -5.00 7.18 20.28
CA LEU A 92 -5.76 7.48 19.05
C LEU A 92 -6.69 6.33 18.68
N ALA A 93 -6.20 5.10 18.71
CA ALA A 93 -6.96 3.88 18.41
C ALA A 93 -8.20 3.75 19.30
N ALA A 94 -8.09 4.13 20.58
CA ALA A 94 -9.21 4.17 21.52
C ALA A 94 -10.32 5.17 21.13
N LYS A 95 -10.07 6.07 20.17
CA LYS A 95 -11.06 7.02 19.61
C LYS A 95 -11.60 6.61 18.25
N MET A 96 -11.21 5.43 17.73
CA MET A 96 -11.51 5.01 16.36
C MET A 96 -12.49 3.82 16.26
N ASP A 97 -13.01 3.34 17.40
CA ASP A 97 -13.96 2.22 17.49
C ASP A 97 -13.46 0.94 16.79
N LEU A 98 -12.19 0.59 17.04
CA LEU A 98 -11.60 -0.63 16.49
C LEU A 98 -12.26 -1.88 17.11
N PRO A 99 -12.50 -2.95 16.33
CA PRO A 99 -12.85 -4.26 16.86
C PRO A 99 -11.81 -4.75 17.88
N ALA A 100 -12.25 -5.45 18.92
CA ALA A 100 -11.39 -5.89 20.03
C ALA A 100 -10.22 -6.80 19.59
N GLU A 101 -10.36 -7.49 18.46
CA GLU A 101 -9.31 -8.35 17.89
C GLU A 101 -8.21 -7.54 17.19
N MET A 102 -8.46 -6.28 16.83
CA MET A 102 -7.52 -5.43 16.09
C MET A 102 -6.58 -4.69 17.04
N SER A 103 -5.45 -5.32 17.36
CA SER A 103 -4.37 -4.68 18.11
C SER A 103 -3.48 -3.83 17.19
N ILE A 104 -3.11 -2.62 17.63
CA ILE A 104 -2.17 -1.76 16.92
C ILE A 104 -0.77 -1.92 17.50
N ARG A 105 0.23 -2.15 16.64
CA ARG A 105 1.65 -2.19 17.02
C ARG A 105 2.43 -1.20 16.16
N VAL A 106 3.19 -0.32 16.80
CA VAL A 106 4.01 0.68 16.13
C VAL A 106 5.48 0.27 16.13
N HIS A 107 6.09 0.40 14.97
CA HIS A 107 7.49 0.12 14.70
C HIS A 107 8.20 1.38 14.24
N PHE A 108 9.49 1.49 14.56
CA PHE A 108 10.32 2.59 14.13
C PHE A 108 11.33 2.10 13.09
N SER A 109 11.48 2.85 12.00
CA SER A 109 12.50 2.61 10.98
C SER A 109 13.47 3.79 10.90
N SER A 110 14.77 3.51 10.84
CA SER A 110 15.81 4.53 10.68
C SER A 110 15.81 5.23 9.30
N SER A 111 14.97 4.76 8.37
CA SER A 111 14.86 5.32 7.03
C SER A 111 14.67 6.84 7.05
N LYS A 112 15.48 7.55 6.27
CA LYS A 112 15.45 9.01 6.15
C LYS A 112 14.35 9.51 5.23
N GLU A 113 13.66 8.61 4.53
CA GLU A 113 12.55 8.99 3.66
C GLU A 113 11.32 9.37 4.50
N PRO A 114 10.67 10.51 4.23
CA PRO A 114 9.42 10.89 4.90
C PRO A 114 8.30 9.91 4.58
N ASN A 115 8.08 8.94 5.46
CA ASN A 115 7.06 7.92 5.27
C ASN A 115 6.51 7.36 6.59
N ALA A 116 5.28 6.87 6.51
CA ALA A 116 4.65 5.95 7.44
C ALA A 116 3.71 5.05 6.64
N PHE A 117 3.54 3.81 7.07
CA PHE A 117 2.59 2.90 6.41
C PHE A 117 2.04 1.87 7.38
N ALA A 118 0.76 1.56 7.22
CA ALA A 118 0.12 0.40 7.81
C ALA A 118 0.37 -0.86 6.98
N THR A 119 0.54 -1.99 7.65
CA THR A 119 0.57 -3.32 7.04
C THR A 119 -0.37 -4.29 7.78
N LEU A 120 -0.38 -5.53 7.33
CA LEU A 120 -1.21 -6.62 7.85
C LEU A 120 -1.09 -6.76 9.37
N GLY A 121 -2.17 -7.21 10.01
CA GLY A 121 -2.15 -7.55 11.43
C GLY A 121 -2.02 -6.36 12.37
N GLY A 122 -2.32 -5.15 11.89
CA GLY A 122 -2.38 -3.94 12.72
C GLY A 122 -1.03 -3.29 12.99
N ASN A 123 -0.03 -3.58 12.18
CA ASN A 123 1.29 -2.99 12.34
C ASN A 123 1.40 -1.67 11.57
N ILE A 124 2.04 -0.68 12.18
CA ILE A 124 2.33 0.63 11.59
C ILE A 124 3.84 0.87 11.70
N VAL A 125 4.48 1.21 10.58
CA VAL A 125 5.89 1.58 10.55
C VAL A 125 6.00 3.08 10.40
N ILE A 126 6.76 3.73 11.29
CA ILE A 126 7.04 5.17 11.29
C ILE A 126 8.52 5.39 10.97
N ASN A 127 8.81 6.12 9.89
CA ASN A 127 10.19 6.40 9.50
C ASN A 127 10.75 7.63 10.22
N LYS A 128 12.05 7.61 10.47
CA LYS A 128 12.83 8.77 10.95
C LYS A 128 12.65 10.00 10.06
N GLY A 129 12.53 9.82 8.75
CA GLY A 129 12.24 10.90 7.80
C GLY A 129 10.95 11.65 8.16
N LEU A 130 9.86 10.94 8.45
CA LEU A 130 8.58 11.54 8.84
C LEU A 130 8.74 12.36 10.12
N LEU A 131 9.39 11.80 11.13
CA LEU A 131 9.61 12.50 12.40
C LEU A 131 10.45 13.78 12.25
N THR A 132 11.31 13.83 11.23
CA THR A 132 12.12 15.00 10.90
C THR A 132 11.30 16.07 10.15
N SER A 133 10.24 15.66 9.46
CA SER A 133 9.37 16.53 8.65
C SER A 133 8.23 17.21 9.42
N VAL A 134 7.91 16.75 10.63
CA VAL A 134 6.81 17.31 11.46
C VAL A 134 7.36 17.88 12.76
N HIS A 135 6.80 18.96 13.29
CA HIS A 135 7.23 19.59 14.54
C HIS A 135 6.20 19.48 15.68
N SER A 136 4.94 19.20 15.35
CA SER A 136 3.87 18.99 16.33
C SER A 136 3.48 17.53 16.53
N GLU A 137 3.04 17.18 17.74
CA GLU A 137 2.40 15.91 18.07
C GLU A 137 1.10 15.74 17.28
N ASN A 138 0.36 16.82 17.04
CA ASN A 138 -0.89 16.81 16.25
C ASN A 138 -0.64 16.36 14.80
N ALA A 139 0.44 16.82 14.17
CA ALA A 139 0.81 16.41 12.81
C ALA A 139 1.18 14.93 12.74
N LEU A 140 2.02 14.45 13.68
CA LEU A 140 2.35 13.04 13.79
C LEU A 140 1.10 12.19 14.07
N ALA A 141 0.24 12.65 14.96
CA ALA A 141 -1.01 11.99 15.30
C ALA A 141 -1.96 11.91 14.10
N MET A 142 -2.00 12.93 13.23
CA MET A 142 -2.80 12.88 12.01
C MET A 142 -2.35 11.75 11.09
N VAL A 143 -1.04 11.65 10.83
CA VAL A 143 -0.48 10.57 9.99
C VAL A 143 -0.70 9.21 10.65
N MET A 144 -0.45 9.10 11.94
CA MET A 144 -0.64 7.85 12.68
C MET A 144 -2.11 7.39 12.70
N ALA A 145 -3.06 8.30 12.98
CA ALA A 145 -4.48 7.99 12.96
C ALA A 145 -4.97 7.67 11.54
N HIS A 146 -4.39 8.27 10.50
CA HIS A 146 -4.65 7.93 9.11
C HIS A 146 -4.26 6.48 8.82
N GLU A 147 -3.06 6.05 9.23
CA GLU A 147 -2.63 4.65 9.09
C GLU A 147 -3.50 3.67 9.91
N ILE A 148 -3.91 4.05 11.12
CA ILE A 148 -4.89 3.25 11.90
C ILE A 148 -6.23 3.15 11.13
N GLY A 149 -6.62 4.20 10.41
CA GLY A 149 -7.79 4.19 9.53
C GLY A 149 -7.69 3.12 8.45
N HIS A 150 -6.54 2.99 7.79
CA HIS A 150 -6.32 1.92 6.81
C HIS A 150 -6.42 0.52 7.43
N ILE A 151 -5.90 0.32 8.65
CA ILE A 151 -6.03 -0.93 9.40
C ILE A 151 -7.50 -1.23 9.70
N LYS A 152 -8.23 -0.24 10.24
CA LYS A 152 -9.66 -0.33 10.55
C LYS A 152 -10.49 -0.76 9.34
N HIS A 153 -10.17 -0.20 8.17
CA HIS A 153 -10.86 -0.50 6.91
C HIS A 153 -10.32 -1.73 6.17
N ARG A 154 -9.35 -2.45 6.75
CA ARG A 154 -8.73 -3.65 6.18
C ARG A 154 -8.08 -3.38 4.81
N ASP A 155 -7.63 -2.15 4.56
CA ASP A 155 -7.10 -1.74 3.26
C ASP A 155 -5.83 -2.54 2.85
N PRO A 156 -4.88 -2.87 3.77
CA PRO A 156 -3.70 -3.68 3.42
C PRO A 156 -4.03 -5.09 2.92
N ILE A 157 -4.97 -5.81 3.57
CA ILE A 157 -5.35 -7.16 3.16
C ILE A 157 -6.14 -7.15 1.85
N VAL A 158 -6.92 -6.09 1.59
CA VAL A 158 -7.59 -5.89 0.30
C VAL A 158 -6.56 -5.68 -0.81
N ALA A 159 -5.53 -4.88 -0.55
CA ALA A 159 -4.42 -4.66 -1.48
C ALA A 159 -3.63 -5.95 -1.74
N LEU A 160 -3.37 -6.76 -0.70
CA LEU A 160 -2.72 -8.06 -0.83
C LEU A 160 -3.51 -8.99 -1.76
N GLY A 161 -4.83 -9.08 -1.57
CA GLY A 161 -5.69 -9.91 -2.42
C GLY A 161 -5.63 -9.51 -3.90
N GLY A 162 -5.57 -8.20 -4.18
CA GLY A 162 -5.31 -7.68 -5.52
C GLY A 162 -3.92 -8.06 -6.06
N GLY A 163 -2.89 -8.02 -5.21
CA GLY A 163 -1.54 -8.46 -5.56
C GLY A 163 -1.45 -9.94 -5.90
N VAL A 164 -2.07 -10.81 -5.10
CA VAL A 164 -2.15 -12.25 -5.36
C VAL A 164 -2.84 -12.52 -6.69
N ALA A 165 -3.92 -11.80 -7.00
CA ALA A 165 -4.61 -11.91 -8.29
C ALA A 165 -3.66 -11.68 -9.47
N VAL A 166 -2.93 -10.56 -9.42
CA VAL A 166 -2.00 -10.16 -10.47
C VAL A 166 -0.85 -11.15 -10.56
N ALA A 167 -0.29 -11.57 -9.42
CA ALA A 167 0.81 -12.52 -9.35
C ALA A 167 0.43 -13.88 -9.97
N VAL A 168 -0.75 -14.42 -9.65
CA VAL A 168 -1.27 -15.66 -10.26
C VAL A 168 -1.39 -15.51 -11.77
N ILE A 169 -1.97 -14.42 -12.25
CA ILE A 169 -2.12 -14.16 -13.69
C ILE A 169 -0.75 -14.10 -14.38
N PHE A 170 0.19 -13.34 -13.83
CA PHE A 170 1.54 -13.24 -14.38
C PHE A 170 2.23 -14.61 -14.41
N SER A 171 2.06 -15.44 -13.37
CA SER A 171 2.61 -16.80 -13.36
C SER A 171 2.01 -17.69 -14.45
N THR A 172 0.72 -17.54 -14.77
CA THR A 172 0.06 -18.32 -15.83
C THR A 172 0.43 -17.87 -17.24
N VAL A 173 0.71 -16.56 -17.43
CA VAL A 173 1.01 -15.98 -18.75
C VAL A 173 2.49 -16.09 -19.10
N ILE A 174 3.39 -15.82 -18.15
CA ILE A 174 4.84 -15.77 -18.39
C ILE A 174 5.50 -17.13 -18.10
N GLY A 175 4.90 -17.93 -17.21
CA GLY A 175 5.50 -19.17 -16.73
C GLY A 175 6.69 -18.92 -15.79
N GLY A 176 6.76 -19.65 -14.67
CA GLY A 176 8.01 -19.75 -13.90
C GLY A 176 8.20 -18.83 -12.69
N ALA A 177 7.12 -18.33 -12.07
CA ALA A 177 7.25 -17.81 -10.71
C ALA A 177 7.06 -18.96 -9.71
N ASP A 178 8.05 -19.18 -8.83
CA ASP A 178 7.86 -20.07 -7.68
C ASP A 178 6.92 -19.44 -6.65
N GLY A 179 6.40 -20.24 -5.72
CA GLY A 179 5.44 -19.77 -4.72
C GLY A 179 5.97 -18.63 -3.83
N GLY A 180 7.29 -18.57 -3.61
CA GLY A 180 7.93 -17.54 -2.78
C GLY A 180 7.96 -16.18 -3.49
N ALA A 181 8.35 -16.15 -4.77
CA ALA A 181 8.34 -14.94 -5.58
C ALA A 181 6.95 -14.33 -5.71
N LEU A 182 5.92 -15.18 -5.82
CA LEU A 182 4.52 -14.74 -5.88
C LEU A 182 4.05 -14.06 -4.60
N VAL A 183 4.43 -14.60 -3.44
CA VAL A 183 4.12 -13.99 -2.13
C VAL A 183 4.86 -12.66 -1.97
N GLY A 184 6.15 -12.61 -2.33
CA GLY A 184 6.93 -11.37 -2.26
C GLY A 184 6.35 -10.27 -3.16
N TRP A 185 5.93 -10.59 -4.38
CA TRP A 185 5.23 -9.65 -5.24
C TRP A 185 3.92 -9.19 -4.62
N ALA A 186 3.07 -10.11 -4.18
CA ALA A 186 1.79 -9.77 -3.58
C ALA A 186 1.93 -8.87 -2.33
N ILE A 187 2.96 -9.10 -1.50
CA ILE A 187 3.29 -8.23 -0.36
C ILE A 187 3.66 -6.83 -0.85
N GLY A 188 4.46 -6.71 -1.92
CA GLY A 188 4.76 -5.41 -2.54
C GLY A 188 3.51 -4.63 -2.97
N PHE A 189 2.43 -5.32 -3.36
CA PHE A 189 1.16 -4.67 -3.71
C PHE A 189 0.46 -4.04 -2.51
N THR A 190 0.72 -4.49 -1.27
CA THR A 190 0.20 -3.85 -0.05
C THR A 190 0.77 -2.47 0.18
N GLN A 191 1.92 -2.18 -0.45
CA GLN A 191 2.61 -0.89 -0.39
C GLN A 191 2.38 -0.06 -1.66
N MET A 192 1.37 -0.38 -2.48
CA MET A 192 0.97 0.44 -3.62
C MET A 192 -0.08 1.49 -3.25
N SER A 193 -0.35 2.40 -4.17
CA SER A 193 -1.29 3.51 -3.96
C SER A 193 -2.70 3.06 -3.58
N PHE A 194 -3.25 3.61 -2.50
CA PHE A 194 -4.65 3.42 -2.14
C PHE A 194 -5.59 4.28 -3.01
N SER A 195 -6.85 3.85 -3.12
CA SER A 195 -7.88 4.59 -3.85
C SER A 195 -8.31 5.86 -3.13
N ARG A 196 -8.85 6.83 -3.89
CA ARG A 196 -9.36 8.10 -3.33
C ARG A 196 -10.44 7.90 -2.25
N GLU A 197 -11.26 6.87 -2.40
CA GLU A 197 -12.29 6.52 -1.41
C GLU A 197 -11.65 6.05 -0.10
N GLN A 198 -10.60 5.22 -0.16
CA GLN A 198 -9.86 4.73 1.01
C GLN A 198 -9.22 5.90 1.75
N GLU A 199 -8.49 6.76 1.04
CA GLU A 199 -7.86 7.96 1.61
C GLU A 199 -8.87 8.88 2.29
N THR A 200 -10.03 9.13 1.66
CA THR A 200 -11.07 10.00 2.23
C THR A 200 -11.70 9.42 3.50
N ARG A 201 -11.82 8.10 3.59
CA ARG A 201 -12.32 7.43 4.81
C ARG A 201 -11.29 7.47 5.93
N ALA A 202 -10.03 7.18 5.61
CA ALA A 202 -8.92 7.26 6.56
C ALA A 202 -8.73 8.68 7.12
N ASP A 203 -8.75 9.71 6.25
CA ASP A 203 -8.67 11.12 6.67
C ASP A 203 -9.77 11.51 7.65
N ARG A 204 -11.01 11.11 7.34
CA ARG A 204 -12.18 11.44 8.17
C ARG A 204 -12.08 10.78 9.54
N ASP A 205 -11.72 9.50 9.58
CA ASP A 205 -11.57 8.77 10.84
C ASP A 205 -10.39 9.34 11.66
N ALA A 206 -9.29 9.72 11.00
CA ALA A 206 -8.15 10.36 11.63
C ALA A 206 -8.52 11.72 12.26
N LEU A 207 -9.20 12.59 11.51
CA LEU A 207 -9.66 13.89 12.04
C LEU A 207 -10.64 13.72 13.21
N ALA A 208 -11.55 12.74 13.14
CA ALA A 208 -12.43 12.41 14.25
C ALA A 208 -11.66 11.91 15.48
N ALA A 209 -10.63 11.08 15.29
CA ALA A 209 -9.77 10.61 16.36
C ALA A 209 -8.99 11.75 17.02
N LEU A 210 -8.42 12.67 16.23
CA LEU A 210 -7.75 13.86 16.73
C LEU A 210 -8.71 14.75 17.53
N GLN A 211 -9.91 14.99 17.00
CA GLN A 211 -10.95 15.74 17.69
C GLN A 211 -11.35 15.08 19.02
N GLY A 212 -11.47 13.75 19.05
CA GLY A 212 -11.82 13.00 20.27
C GLY A 212 -10.68 12.88 21.29
N TYR A 213 -9.41 12.93 20.84
CA TYR A 213 -8.23 12.79 21.69
C TYR A 213 -7.74 14.14 22.25
N TYR A 214 -7.66 15.17 21.40
CA TYR A 214 -7.18 16.51 21.78
C TYR A 214 -8.28 17.52 22.04
N GLY A 215 -9.50 17.30 21.52
CA GLY A 215 -10.57 18.30 21.50
C GLY A 215 -10.47 19.32 20.35
N TYR A 216 -9.48 19.18 19.47
CA TYR A 216 -9.25 20.04 18.30
C TYR A 216 -8.38 19.33 17.26
N THR A 217 -8.35 19.85 16.03
CA THR A 217 -7.58 19.26 14.91
C THR A 217 -6.47 20.17 14.35
N ASN A 218 -6.32 21.40 14.87
CA ASN A 218 -5.29 22.33 14.42
C ASN A 218 -3.89 21.70 14.45
N GLY A 219 -3.12 21.91 13.37
CA GLY A 219 -1.79 21.32 13.18
C GLY A 219 -1.79 19.97 12.44
N ALA A 220 -2.96 19.37 12.17
CA ALA A 220 -3.05 18.12 11.43
C ALA A 220 -2.54 18.22 9.97
N ASP A 221 -2.49 19.41 9.39
CA ASP A 221 -2.10 19.64 8.00
C ASP A 221 -0.57 19.75 7.81
N GLU A 222 0.20 19.89 8.89
CA GLU A 222 1.61 20.26 8.85
C GLU A 222 2.46 19.33 7.98
N PHE A 223 2.27 18.01 8.06
CA PHE A 223 3.02 17.05 7.25
C PHE A 223 2.69 17.15 5.76
N PHE A 224 1.40 17.23 5.43
CA PHE A 224 0.92 17.34 4.05
C PHE A 224 1.38 18.65 3.40
N ASP A 225 1.37 19.71 4.20
CA ASP A 225 1.84 21.04 3.83
C ASP A 225 3.38 21.06 3.66
N TYR A 226 4.13 20.38 4.53
CA TYR A 226 5.57 20.14 4.37
C TYR A 226 5.88 19.44 3.04
N ILE A 227 5.20 18.32 2.76
CA ILE A 227 5.46 17.57 1.52
C ILE A 227 5.16 18.41 0.28
N THR A 228 4.04 19.15 0.30
CA THR A 228 3.63 20.00 -0.83
C THR A 228 4.65 21.09 -1.14
N ARG A 229 5.31 21.65 -0.10
CA ARG A 229 6.33 22.69 -0.27
C ARG A 229 7.69 22.13 -0.68
N GLU A 230 8.13 21.07 0.00
CA GLU A 230 9.48 20.53 -0.17
C GLU A 230 9.62 19.75 -1.48
N TYR A 231 8.53 19.14 -1.97
CA TYR A 231 8.53 18.28 -3.15
C TYR A 231 7.53 18.75 -4.22
N PRO A 232 7.78 19.91 -4.86
CA PRO A 232 6.84 20.51 -5.82
C PRO A 232 6.72 19.74 -7.14
N ARG A 233 7.62 18.79 -7.41
CA ARG A 233 7.61 17.95 -8.62
C ARG A 233 7.29 16.51 -8.25
N LEU A 234 6.40 15.88 -9.01
CA LEU A 234 6.00 14.48 -8.82
C LEU A 234 7.19 13.51 -8.72
N ALA A 235 8.23 13.70 -9.55
CA ALA A 235 9.43 12.86 -9.55
C ALA A 235 10.30 12.98 -8.28
N GLN A 236 10.03 13.95 -7.41
CA GLN A 236 10.76 14.19 -6.17
C GLN A 236 9.92 13.80 -4.95
N MET A 237 8.66 13.40 -5.13
CA MET A 237 7.76 13.13 -4.03
C MET A 237 8.22 11.91 -3.21
N PRO A 238 8.10 11.99 -1.87
CA PRO A 238 8.53 10.90 -0.99
C PRO A 238 7.63 9.67 -1.14
N ALA A 239 8.09 8.54 -0.63
CA ALA A 239 7.36 7.27 -0.67
C ALA A 239 5.91 7.40 -0.15
N PHE A 240 5.67 8.21 0.89
CA PHE A 240 4.33 8.47 1.42
C PHE A 240 3.33 8.94 0.38
N ILE A 241 3.72 9.81 -0.56
CA ILE A 241 2.78 10.28 -1.60
C ILE A 241 2.58 9.25 -2.71
N SER A 242 3.56 8.39 -2.91
CA SER A 242 3.44 7.27 -3.85
C SER A 242 2.38 6.28 -3.38
N THR A 243 2.25 6.07 -2.06
CA THR A 243 1.24 5.19 -1.45
C THR A 243 -0.06 5.91 -1.09
N HIS A 244 0.02 7.19 -0.72
CA HIS A 244 -1.09 8.05 -0.35
C HIS A 244 -1.15 9.30 -1.24
N PRO A 245 -1.77 9.23 -2.42
CA PRO A 245 -1.93 10.40 -3.27
C PRO A 245 -2.64 11.54 -2.51
N THR A 246 -1.98 12.70 -2.38
CA THR A 246 -2.54 13.87 -1.69
C THR A 246 -2.94 14.95 -2.71
N PRO A 247 -4.14 14.87 -3.32
CA PRO A 247 -4.63 15.98 -4.12
C PRO A 247 -4.78 17.24 -3.24
N PRO A 248 -4.64 18.46 -3.82
CA PRO A 248 -4.82 19.70 -3.08
C PRO A 248 -6.13 19.79 -2.28
N SER A 249 -7.17 19.10 -2.73
CA SER A 249 -8.47 19.00 -2.04
C SER A 249 -8.41 18.31 -0.68
N ARG A 250 -7.46 17.39 -0.44
CA ARG A 250 -7.27 16.75 0.88
C ARG A 250 -6.77 17.75 1.91
N LEU A 251 -5.73 18.51 1.56
CA LEU A 251 -5.20 19.56 2.43
C LEU A 251 -6.27 20.61 2.77
N GLN A 252 -7.09 20.98 1.79
CA GLN A 252 -8.23 21.88 2.02
C GLN A 252 -9.26 21.26 2.98
N SER A 253 -9.55 19.97 2.84
CA SER A 253 -10.50 19.26 3.72
C SER A 253 -10.00 19.16 5.16
N ILE A 254 -8.71 18.88 5.36
CA ILE A 254 -8.07 18.88 6.68
C ILE A 254 -8.17 20.27 7.31
N ARG A 255 -7.79 21.33 6.57
CA ARG A 255 -7.87 22.71 7.05
C ARG A 255 -9.29 23.17 7.35
N ALA A 256 -10.29 22.65 6.63
CA ALA A 256 -11.69 22.94 6.90
C ALA A 256 -12.18 22.40 8.26
N SER A 257 -11.46 21.43 8.85
CA SER A 257 -11.76 20.95 10.21
C SER A 257 -11.25 21.89 11.32
N PHE A 258 -10.40 22.86 10.99
CA PHE A 258 -9.77 23.72 11.99
C PHE A 258 -10.76 24.74 12.55
N SER A 259 -10.57 25.08 13.82
CA SER A 259 -11.29 26.19 14.46
C SER A 259 -10.30 27.30 14.82
N ALA A 260 -10.73 28.56 14.60
CA ALA A 260 -9.94 29.75 14.94
C ALA A 260 -9.76 29.90 16.46
N ALA A 261 -10.62 29.30 17.26
CA ALA A 261 -10.55 29.32 18.73
C ALA A 261 -9.71 28.17 19.32
N SER A 262 -9.19 27.27 18.48
CA SER A 262 -8.44 26.11 18.96
C SER A 262 -7.08 26.49 19.56
N PRO A 263 -6.57 25.70 20.51
CA PRO A 263 -5.20 25.83 21.02
C PRO A 263 -4.14 25.67 19.92
N GLN A 264 -2.92 26.11 20.23
CA GLN A 264 -1.75 25.79 19.41
C GLN A 264 -1.48 24.28 19.41
N PRO A 265 -0.97 23.71 18.30
CA PRO A 265 -0.56 22.32 18.25
C PRO A 265 0.44 21.99 19.35
N LYS A 266 0.33 20.81 19.97
CA LYS A 266 1.27 20.35 20.98
C LYS A 266 2.64 20.10 20.33
N PRO A 267 3.76 20.48 20.96
CA PRO A 267 5.08 20.09 20.46
C PRO A 267 5.23 18.56 20.56
N LEU A 268 6.10 17.99 19.73
CA LEU A 268 6.40 16.56 19.83
C LEU A 268 6.94 16.19 21.23
N PRO A 269 6.50 15.05 21.79
CA PRO A 269 7.05 14.52 23.03
C PRO A 269 8.58 14.38 22.95
N PRO A 270 9.33 14.74 24.01
CA PRO A 270 10.79 14.67 24.00
C PRO A 270 11.34 13.30 23.62
N ALA A 271 10.71 12.21 24.08
CA ALA A 271 11.10 10.84 23.74
C ALA A 271 10.95 10.54 22.23
N ILE A 272 9.90 11.05 21.59
CA ILE A 272 9.70 10.92 20.13
C ILE A 272 10.70 11.82 19.39
N ALA A 273 10.93 13.04 19.88
CA ALA A 273 11.88 13.97 19.25
C ALA A 273 13.33 13.40 19.23
N GLN A 274 13.71 12.62 20.24
CA GLN A 274 15.02 11.94 20.30
C GLN A 274 15.22 10.88 19.20
N LEU A 275 14.14 10.31 18.65
CA LEU A 275 14.24 9.36 17.52
C LEU A 275 14.87 9.98 16.28
N ARG A 276 14.77 11.30 16.10
CA ARG A 276 15.42 12.04 15.00
C ARG A 276 16.94 11.94 15.04
N THR A 277 17.50 11.73 16.21
CA THR A 277 18.96 11.62 16.41
C THR A 277 19.42 10.19 16.58
N CYS A 278 18.51 9.21 16.70
CA CYS A 278 18.87 7.80 16.79
C CYS A 278 19.52 7.35 15.48
N ILE A 279 20.66 6.67 15.61
CA ILE A 279 21.44 6.06 14.52
C ILE A 279 21.45 4.57 14.87
N GLU A 280 21.09 3.71 13.93
CA GLU A 280 21.29 2.27 14.07
C GLU A 280 22.81 2.03 14.10
N ASP A 281 23.30 1.44 15.20
CA ASP A 281 24.71 1.03 15.35
C ASP A 281 25.04 -0.19 14.48
#